data_AF-A0A165B3D1-F1
#
_entry.id   AF-A0A165B3D1-F1
#
_cell.length_a   1.000
_cell.length_b   1.000
_cell.length_c   1.000
_cell.angle_alpha   90.00
_cell.angle_beta   90.00
_cell.angle_gamma   90.00
#
_symmetry.space_group_name_H-M   'P 1'
#
loop_
_entity.id
_entity.type
_entity.pdbx_description
1 polymer ?
#
loop_
_entity_poly.entity_id
_entity_poly.type
_entity_poly.pdbx_seq_one_letter_code
_entity_poly.pdbx_strand_id
1 'polypeptide(L)'
;MSPKVDWPQRPSSAPPISAFTSESGDSNVSNAGTDIYDDASRPLVCAFSYPAVALSLGQTRWPELRDLYRSLSQNLSFSVRCTLTASLREMAKIVGPQHAKENLMTVWWASIGADEPEVHLKAVECSVTFVRALVEFERAEVVESLEVEYSAPLKGWREREEVIKSLPLFLGIIGIESRSPGIC
;
A
#
# COMPACT_ATOMS: atom_id res chain seq x y z
N MET A 1 -9.60 32.75 -6.65
CA MET A 1 -9.38 32.58 -5.19
C MET A 1 -9.50 31.10 -4.90
N SER A 2 -8.38 30.39 -4.77
CA SER A 2 -8.38 28.95 -4.43
C SER A 2 -8.13 28.80 -2.93
N PRO A 3 -8.82 27.88 -2.23
CA PRO A 3 -8.62 27.69 -0.81
C PRO A 3 -7.32 26.91 -0.55
N LYS A 4 -6.51 27.41 0.38
CA LYS A 4 -5.27 26.81 0.85
C LYS A 4 -5.65 25.83 1.97
N VAL A 5 -5.48 24.53 1.75
CA VAL A 5 -5.66 23.50 2.79
C VAL A 5 -4.36 23.43 3.59
N ASP A 6 -4.45 23.69 4.88
CA ASP A 6 -3.30 23.79 5.80
C ASP A 6 -3.18 22.48 6.58
N TRP A 7 -2.07 21.75 6.38
CA TRP A 7 -1.77 20.53 7.13
C TRP A 7 -0.81 20.86 8.29
N PRO A 8 -1.01 20.30 9.50
CA PRO A 8 -0.15 20.58 10.65
C PRO A 8 1.32 20.15 10.43
N GLN A 9 2.22 21.11 10.64
CA GLN A 9 3.67 20.92 10.59
C GLN A 9 4.15 20.05 11.76
N ARG A 10 5.02 19.07 11.48
CA ARG A 10 5.63 18.18 12.47
C ARG A 10 6.94 18.79 13.02
N PRO A 11 7.21 18.73 14.33
CA PRO A 11 8.48 19.19 14.88
C PRO A 11 9.66 18.27 14.50
N SER A 12 10.80 18.90 14.24
CA SER A 12 12.07 18.33 13.82
C SER A 12 12.85 17.75 15.01
N SER A 13 12.96 16.42 15.08
CA SER A 13 14.10 15.73 15.68
C SER A 13 14.08 14.24 15.31
N ALA A 14 15.05 13.81 14.51
CA ALA A 14 15.30 12.39 14.20
C ALA A 14 16.39 11.86 15.15
N PRO A 15 16.26 10.65 15.73
CA PRO A 15 17.37 10.01 16.45
C PRO A 15 18.34 9.33 15.45
N PRO A 16 19.59 9.07 15.87
CA PRO A 16 20.59 8.46 14.99
C PRO A 16 20.31 6.97 14.77
N ILE A 17 20.65 6.49 13.57
CA ILE A 17 20.53 5.10 13.13
C ILE A 17 21.60 4.27 13.84
N SER A 18 21.20 3.39 14.77
CA SER A 18 22.10 2.39 15.36
C SER A 18 22.26 1.19 14.42
N ALA A 19 23.51 0.86 14.12
CA ALA A 19 23.93 -0.24 13.27
C ALA A 19 23.45 -1.61 13.79
N PHE A 20 23.06 -2.47 12.85
CA PHE A 20 22.71 -3.87 13.08
C PHE A 20 23.98 -4.68 13.38
N THR A 21 24.14 -5.12 14.62
CA THR A 21 25.12 -6.14 15.02
C THR A 21 24.38 -7.39 15.49
N SER A 22 24.48 -8.45 14.71
CA SER A 22 24.15 -9.81 15.16
C SER A 22 25.26 -10.32 16.06
N GLU A 23 25.02 -10.37 17.37
CA GLU A 23 25.80 -11.20 18.28
C GLU A 23 24.86 -11.99 19.21
N SER A 24 24.98 -13.32 19.10
CA SER A 24 24.36 -14.31 19.94
C SER A 24 25.13 -14.43 21.26
N GLY A 25 24.45 -14.45 22.41
CA GLY A 25 25.10 -14.83 23.67
C GLY A 25 24.33 -14.49 24.96
N ASP A 26 23.96 -15.54 25.67
CA ASP A 26 23.68 -15.67 27.11
C ASP A 26 22.38 -15.09 27.70
N SER A 27 21.42 -16.00 27.87
CA SER A 27 20.21 -15.85 28.67
C SER A 27 20.52 -15.71 30.16
N ASN A 28 20.58 -14.47 30.65
CA ASN A 28 20.38 -14.17 32.06
C ASN A 28 18.88 -13.84 32.26
N VAL A 29 18.11 -14.79 32.77
CA VAL A 29 16.66 -14.66 32.99
C VAL A 29 16.41 -13.74 34.18
N SER A 30 16.46 -12.43 33.94
CA SER A 30 15.76 -11.44 34.74
C SER A 30 14.38 -11.24 34.12
N ASN A 31 13.38 -11.91 34.71
CA ASN A 31 11.97 -11.84 34.41
C ASN A 31 11.40 -10.43 34.70
N ALA A 32 11.73 -9.46 33.85
CA ALA A 32 10.98 -8.24 33.68
C ALA A 32 9.93 -8.53 32.62
N GLY A 33 8.66 -8.62 33.03
CA GLY A 33 7.54 -9.01 32.18
C GLY A 33 7.32 -8.05 31.02
N THR A 34 8.00 -8.28 29.90
CA THR A 34 7.47 -7.90 28.60
C THR A 34 6.22 -8.74 28.41
N ASP A 35 5.06 -8.09 28.39
CA ASP A 35 3.80 -8.73 28.05
C ASP A 35 4.00 -9.53 26.75
N ILE A 36 3.59 -10.80 26.73
CA ILE A 36 3.63 -11.65 25.52
C ILE A 36 2.88 -11.01 24.34
N TYR A 37 2.03 -10.02 24.62
CA TYR A 37 1.30 -9.24 23.63
C TYR A 37 2.05 -7.97 23.16
N ASP A 38 3.11 -7.53 23.83
CA ASP A 38 3.83 -6.27 23.57
C ASP A 38 5.18 -6.49 22.88
N ASP A 39 5.18 -7.33 21.85
CA ASP A 39 6.34 -7.52 20.97
C ASP A 39 6.29 -6.49 19.83
N ALA A 40 7.33 -5.65 19.75
CA ALA A 40 7.50 -4.66 18.69
C ALA A 40 7.53 -5.26 17.28
N SER A 41 7.85 -6.55 17.14
CA SER A 41 7.84 -7.28 15.86
C SER A 41 6.45 -7.75 15.43
N ARG A 42 5.50 -7.85 16.37
CA ARG A 42 4.17 -8.43 16.17
C ARG A 42 3.37 -7.77 15.02
N PRO A 43 3.34 -6.43 14.87
CA PRO A 43 2.61 -5.81 13.76
C PRO A 43 3.14 -6.22 12.38
N LEU A 44 4.45 -6.45 12.27
CA LEU A 44 5.06 -6.89 11.02
C LEU A 44 4.65 -8.31 10.67
N VAL A 45 4.67 -9.22 11.65
CA VAL A 45 4.19 -10.61 11.48
C VAL A 45 2.71 -10.63 11.10
N CYS A 46 1.90 -9.78 11.75
CA CYS A 46 0.48 -9.63 11.41
C CYS A 46 0.28 -9.13 9.98
N ALA A 47 1.02 -8.10 9.54
CA ALA A 47 0.93 -7.58 8.17
C ALA A 47 1.33 -8.61 7.12
N PHE A 48 2.41 -9.37 7.36
CA PHE A 48 2.86 -10.43 6.46
C PHE A 48 1.85 -11.59 6.34
N SER A 49 1.24 -11.98 7.46
CA SER A 49 0.27 -13.09 7.52
C SER A 49 -1.15 -12.66 7.11
N TYR A 50 -1.39 -11.36 7.01
CA TYR A 50 -2.72 -10.79 6.81
C TYR A 50 -3.46 -11.34 5.59
N PRO A 51 -2.84 -11.44 4.39
CA PRO A 51 -3.53 -11.93 3.20
C PRO A 51 -3.98 -13.38 3.33
N ALA A 52 -3.22 -14.23 4.03
CA ALA A 52 -3.59 -15.62 4.25
C ALA A 52 -4.82 -15.75 5.16
N VAL A 53 -4.88 -14.92 6.22
CA VAL A 53 -6.04 -14.86 7.13
C VAL A 53 -7.27 -14.33 6.40
N ALA A 54 -7.10 -13.24 5.63
CA ALA A 54 -8.18 -12.66 4.83
C ALA A 54 -8.71 -13.66 3.79
N LEU A 55 -7.83 -14.41 3.13
CA LEU A 55 -8.21 -15.45 2.17
C LEU A 55 -8.99 -16.58 2.84
N SER A 56 -8.58 -17.01 4.04
CA SER A 56 -9.21 -18.11 4.78
C SER A 56 -10.61 -17.74 5.29
N LEU A 57 -10.81 -16.49 5.68
CA LEU A 57 -12.09 -15.96 6.16
C LEU A 57 -13.02 -15.56 5.01
N GLY A 58 -12.43 -15.19 3.87
CA GLY A 58 -13.13 -14.78 2.66
C GLY A 58 -13.71 -13.36 2.75
N GLN A 59 -14.30 -12.93 1.65
CA GLN A 59 -14.88 -11.60 1.48
C GLN A 59 -15.99 -11.29 2.49
N THR A 60 -16.83 -12.27 2.81
CA THR A 60 -18.02 -12.08 3.67
C THR A 60 -17.67 -11.63 5.08
N ARG A 61 -16.50 -12.05 5.58
CA ARG A 61 -15.99 -11.71 6.93
C ARG A 61 -14.95 -10.60 6.91
N TRP A 62 -14.74 -9.93 5.77
CA TRP A 62 -13.87 -8.76 5.68
C TRP A 62 -14.13 -7.68 6.75
N PRO A 63 -15.40 -7.35 7.11
CA PRO A 63 -15.67 -6.33 8.12
C PRO A 63 -15.01 -6.60 9.48
N GLU A 64 -14.79 -7.86 9.85
CA GLU A 64 -14.12 -8.25 11.10
C GLU A 64 -12.62 -7.94 11.07
N LEU A 65 -12.04 -7.95 9.88
CA LEU A 65 -10.61 -7.73 9.66
C LEU A 65 -10.29 -6.26 9.41
N ARG A 66 -11.17 -5.55 8.71
CA ARG A 66 -10.96 -4.18 8.21
C ARG A 66 -10.30 -3.22 9.20
N ASP A 67 -10.71 -3.22 10.45
CA ASP A 67 -10.19 -2.26 11.44
C ASP A 67 -8.73 -2.57 11.82
N LEU A 68 -8.34 -3.85 11.86
CA LEU A 68 -6.94 -4.24 12.00
C LEU A 68 -6.13 -3.85 10.75
N TYR A 69 -6.67 -4.06 9.54
CA TYR A 69 -6.02 -3.62 8.30
C TYR A 69 -5.70 -2.12 8.35
N ARG A 70 -6.69 -1.31 8.76
CA ARG A 70 -6.54 0.14 8.90
C ARG A 70 -5.46 0.49 9.94
N SER A 71 -5.47 -0.18 11.10
CA SER A 71 -4.45 0.03 12.13
C SER A 71 -3.04 -0.28 11.63
N LEU A 72 -2.85 -1.39 10.92
CA LEU A 72 -1.55 -1.77 10.34
C LEU A 72 -1.09 -0.77 9.27
N SER A 73 -2.01 -0.23 8.47
CA SER A 73 -1.68 0.77 7.44
C SER A 73 -1.15 2.09 7.99
N GLN A 74 -1.48 2.40 9.25
CA GLN A 74 -1.08 3.62 9.96
C GLN A 74 0.07 3.38 10.93
N ASN A 75 0.69 2.19 10.89
CA ASN A 75 1.77 1.84 11.81
C ASN A 75 3.00 2.76 11.62
N LEU A 76 3.67 3.10 12.73
CA LEU A 76 4.86 3.96 12.72
C LEU A 76 6.04 3.32 11.97
N SER A 77 6.09 1.99 11.94
CA SER A 77 7.12 1.25 11.20
C SER A 77 6.82 1.28 9.70
N PHE A 78 7.75 1.85 8.92
CA PHE A 78 7.66 1.83 7.46
C PHE A 78 7.71 0.39 6.91
N SER A 79 8.38 -0.55 7.60
CA SER A 79 8.46 -1.96 7.16
C SER A 79 7.09 -2.65 7.22
N VAL A 80 6.28 -2.32 8.23
CA VAL A 80 4.89 -2.81 8.35
C VAL A 80 4.06 -2.25 7.20
N ARG A 81 4.13 -0.93 6.98
CA ARG A 81 3.41 -0.26 5.87
C ARG A 81 3.84 -0.81 4.52
N CYS A 82 5.14 -0.96 4.27
CA CYS A 82 5.70 -1.53 3.04
C CYS A 82 5.19 -2.95 2.78
N THR A 83 5.19 -3.80 3.81
CA THR A 83 4.65 -5.17 3.72
C THR A 83 3.16 -5.16 3.39
N LEU A 84 2.39 -4.30 4.06
CA LEU A 84 0.95 -4.19 3.82
C LEU A 84 0.66 -3.67 2.41
N THR A 85 1.36 -2.64 1.96
CA THR A 85 1.23 -2.08 0.61
C THR A 85 1.60 -3.11 -0.46
N ALA A 86 2.67 -3.89 -0.25
CA ALA A 86 3.04 -4.99 -1.17
C ALA A 86 1.92 -6.04 -1.28
N SER A 87 1.13 -6.23 -0.22
CA SER A 87 0.00 -7.17 -0.22
C SER A 87 -1.28 -6.63 -0.85
N LEU A 88 -1.40 -5.32 -1.12
CA LEU A 88 -2.63 -4.66 -1.61
C LEU A 88 -3.20 -5.33 -2.86
N ARG A 89 -2.33 -5.77 -3.78
CA ARG A 89 -2.76 -6.41 -5.03
C ARG A 89 -3.51 -7.73 -4.82
N GLU A 90 -3.14 -8.49 -3.79
CA GLU A 90 -3.82 -9.73 -3.45
C GLU A 90 -5.03 -9.44 -2.56
N MET A 91 -4.89 -8.50 -1.61
CA MET A 91 -6.00 -8.06 -0.77
C MET A 91 -7.19 -7.58 -1.61
N ALA A 92 -6.97 -6.78 -2.65
CA ALA A 92 -8.04 -6.30 -3.51
C ALA A 92 -8.83 -7.43 -4.22
N LYS A 93 -8.15 -8.53 -4.57
CA LYS A 93 -8.80 -9.72 -5.14
C LYS A 93 -9.59 -10.49 -4.09
N ILE A 94 -9.06 -10.60 -2.87
CA ILE A 94 -9.67 -11.34 -1.76
C ILE A 94 -10.94 -10.65 -1.26
N VAL A 95 -10.89 -9.33 -1.06
CA VAL A 95 -12.00 -8.56 -0.48
C VAL A 95 -13.04 -8.14 -1.53
N GLY A 96 -12.71 -8.26 -2.81
CA GLY A 96 -13.56 -7.88 -3.92
C GLY A 96 -13.71 -6.36 -4.13
N PRO A 97 -14.36 -5.96 -5.23
CA PRO A 97 -14.36 -4.57 -5.71
C PRO A 97 -14.98 -3.57 -4.72
N GLN A 98 -16.09 -3.95 -4.07
CA GLN A 98 -16.80 -3.06 -3.13
C GLN A 98 -15.91 -2.68 -1.95
N HIS A 99 -15.31 -3.67 -1.29
CA HIS A 99 -14.45 -3.42 -0.14
C HIS A 99 -13.08 -2.87 -0.53
N ALA A 100 -12.57 -3.21 -1.73
CA ALA A 100 -11.36 -2.60 -2.26
C ALA A 100 -11.53 -1.07 -2.40
N LYS A 101 -12.66 -0.63 -2.98
CA LYS A 101 -13.00 0.79 -3.06
C LYS A 101 -13.16 1.43 -1.68
N GLU A 102 -14.01 0.85 -0.83
CA GLU A 102 -14.37 1.47 0.44
C GLU A 102 -13.23 1.52 1.46
N ASN A 103 -12.32 0.54 1.44
CA ASN A 103 -11.39 0.32 2.54
C ASN A 103 -9.92 0.29 2.12
N LEU A 104 -9.62 -0.23 0.93
CA LEU A 104 -8.23 -0.33 0.46
C LEU A 104 -7.80 0.91 -0.33
N MET A 105 -8.73 1.61 -1.00
CA MET A 105 -8.43 2.77 -1.85
C MET A 105 -7.69 3.87 -1.08
N THR A 106 -8.13 4.21 0.13
CA THR A 106 -7.46 5.21 0.98
C THR A 106 -6.06 4.76 1.37
N VAL A 107 -5.86 3.48 1.67
CA VAL A 107 -4.54 2.94 2.05
C VAL A 107 -3.58 2.95 0.86
N TRP A 108 -4.07 2.58 -0.32
CA TRP A 108 -3.29 2.61 -1.55
C TRP A 108 -2.89 4.04 -1.93
N TRP A 109 -3.83 5.01 -1.93
CA TRP A 109 -3.51 6.41 -2.19
C TRP A 109 -2.55 7.01 -1.17
N ALA A 110 -2.71 6.69 0.12
CA ALA A 110 -1.76 7.11 1.15
C ALA A 110 -0.36 6.51 0.92
N SER A 111 -0.28 5.29 0.36
CA SER A 111 0.99 4.66 0.01
C SER A 111 1.62 5.28 -1.24
N ILE A 112 0.82 5.68 -2.23
CA ILE A 112 1.28 6.46 -3.39
C ILE A 112 1.85 7.80 -2.94
N GLY A 113 1.22 8.49 -2.00
CA GLY A 113 1.73 9.75 -1.44
C GLY A 113 2.85 9.60 -0.39
N ALA A 114 3.34 8.38 -0.11
CA ALA A 114 4.28 8.15 0.98
C ALA A 114 5.66 8.77 0.72
N ASP A 115 6.26 9.37 1.76
CA ASP A 115 7.63 9.90 1.72
C ASP A 115 8.67 8.77 1.68
N GLU A 116 8.34 7.62 2.26
CA GLU A 116 9.23 6.47 2.27
C GLU A 116 9.29 5.81 0.88
N PRO A 117 10.46 5.77 0.22
CA PRO A 117 10.57 5.36 -1.18
C PRO A 117 10.17 3.90 -1.41
N GLU A 118 10.39 3.01 -0.43
CA GLU A 118 9.98 1.61 -0.54
C GLU A 118 8.46 1.45 -0.52
N VAL A 119 7.77 2.18 0.37
CA VAL A 119 6.30 2.15 0.46
C VAL A 119 5.69 2.70 -0.82
N HIS A 120 6.21 3.84 -1.29
CA HIS A 120 5.81 4.45 -2.55
C HIS A 120 6.02 3.50 -3.73
N LEU A 121 7.22 2.93 -3.89
CA LEU A 121 7.51 2.02 -4.99
C LEU A 121 6.58 0.80 -4.98
N LYS A 122 6.27 0.22 -3.80
CA LYS A 122 5.30 -0.87 -3.69
C LYS A 122 3.90 -0.46 -4.11
N ALA A 123 3.48 0.77 -3.81
CA ALA A 123 2.20 1.29 -4.25
C ALA A 123 2.15 1.39 -5.79
N VAL A 124 3.20 1.90 -6.42
CA VAL A 124 3.34 2.00 -7.88
C VAL A 124 3.33 0.62 -8.55
N GLU A 125 4.11 -0.34 -8.03
CA GLU A 125 4.16 -1.73 -8.54
C GLU A 125 2.79 -2.42 -8.50
N CYS A 126 1.95 -2.13 -7.49
CA CYS A 126 0.62 -2.74 -7.37
C CYS A 126 -0.49 -1.99 -8.12
N SER A 127 -0.27 -0.75 -8.57
CA SER A 127 -1.30 0.14 -9.12
C SER A 127 -2.17 -0.52 -10.19
N VAL A 128 -1.56 -1.13 -11.21
CA VAL A 128 -2.30 -1.76 -12.32
C VAL A 128 -3.20 -2.90 -11.83
N THR A 129 -2.68 -3.75 -10.93
CA THR A 129 -3.46 -4.88 -10.41
C THR A 129 -4.59 -4.38 -9.50
N PHE A 130 -4.31 -3.36 -8.69
CA PHE A 130 -5.29 -2.75 -7.79
C PHE A 130 -6.44 -2.10 -8.57
N VAL A 131 -6.14 -1.25 -9.56
CA VAL A 131 -7.14 -0.60 -10.41
C VAL A 131 -8.02 -1.63 -11.14
N ARG A 132 -7.43 -2.74 -11.64
CA ARG A 132 -8.21 -3.83 -12.26
C ARG A 132 -9.14 -4.55 -11.30
N ALA A 133 -8.88 -4.53 -10.00
CA ALA A 133 -9.75 -5.14 -9.01
C ALA A 133 -10.96 -4.26 -8.66
N LEU A 134 -10.94 -2.97 -9.02
CA LEU A 134 -12.07 -2.05 -8.84
C LEU A 134 -13.18 -2.28 -9.87
N VAL A 135 -14.36 -1.71 -9.61
CA VAL A 135 -15.49 -1.72 -10.55
C VAL A 135 -15.13 -0.91 -11.78
N GLU A 136 -15.54 -1.38 -12.97
CA GLU A 136 -15.17 -0.80 -14.27
C GLU A 136 -15.39 0.71 -14.38
N PHE A 137 -16.54 1.20 -13.91
CA PHE A 137 -16.88 2.63 -14.00
C PHE A 137 -15.97 3.54 -13.16
N GLU A 138 -15.25 2.99 -12.16
CA GLU A 138 -14.37 3.74 -11.25
C GLU A 138 -12.93 3.78 -11.76
N ARG A 139 -12.56 2.85 -12.66
CA ARG A 139 -11.17 2.69 -13.09
C ARG A 139 -10.66 3.92 -13.83
N ALA A 140 -11.50 4.54 -14.66
CA ALA A 140 -11.13 5.72 -15.43
C ALA A 140 -10.75 6.90 -14.53
N GLU A 141 -11.58 7.19 -13.51
CA GLU A 141 -11.33 8.26 -12.54
C GLU A 141 -10.02 8.05 -11.76
N VAL A 142 -9.75 6.80 -11.36
CA VAL A 142 -8.52 6.46 -10.64
C VAL A 142 -7.28 6.58 -11.55
N VAL A 143 -7.39 6.20 -12.83
CA VAL A 143 -6.28 6.34 -13.79
C VAL A 143 -6.00 7.82 -14.09
N GLU A 144 -7.02 8.65 -14.25
CA GLU A 144 -6.85 10.10 -14.42
C GLU A 144 -6.16 10.73 -13.20
N SER A 145 -6.55 10.32 -11.99
CA SER A 145 -5.89 10.77 -10.76
C SER A 145 -4.42 10.33 -10.69
N LEU A 146 -4.12 9.11 -11.14
CA LEU A 146 -2.74 8.61 -11.22
C LEU A 146 -1.90 9.37 -12.24
N GLU A 147 -2.48 9.79 -13.35
CA GLU A 147 -1.77 10.59 -14.36
C GLU A 147 -1.28 11.92 -13.75
N VAL A 148 -2.13 12.58 -12.97
CA VAL A 148 -1.76 13.82 -12.25
C VAL A 148 -0.60 13.56 -11.29
N GLU A 149 -0.67 12.46 -10.52
CA GLU A 149 0.36 12.10 -9.56
C GLU A 149 1.69 11.76 -10.24
N TYR A 150 1.65 10.96 -11.32
CA TYR A 150 2.84 10.56 -12.08
C TYR A 150 3.42 11.68 -12.96
N SER A 151 2.68 12.76 -13.17
CA SER A 151 3.18 13.96 -13.82
C SER A 151 4.10 14.80 -12.92
N ALA A 152 4.07 14.56 -11.60
CA ALA A 152 5.02 15.18 -10.68
C ALA A 152 6.43 14.58 -10.85
N PRO A 153 7.50 15.26 -10.38
CA PRO A 153 8.85 14.72 -10.45
C PRO A 153 8.99 13.39 -9.69
N LEU A 154 9.10 12.29 -10.45
CA LEU A 154 9.31 10.95 -9.90
C LEU A 154 10.64 10.87 -9.14
N LYS A 155 10.60 10.29 -7.92
CA LYS A 155 11.65 10.36 -6.90
C LYS A 155 12.90 9.57 -7.27
N GLY A 156 12.76 8.47 -8.03
CA GLY A 156 13.89 7.59 -8.38
C GLY A 156 13.78 6.88 -9.74
N TRP A 157 14.90 6.29 -10.21
CA TRP A 157 14.94 5.58 -11.50
C TRP A 157 14.05 4.33 -11.54
N ARG A 158 13.93 3.61 -10.42
CA ARG A 158 13.06 2.41 -10.30
C ARG A 158 11.60 2.76 -10.46
N GLU A 159 11.18 3.87 -9.85
CA GLU A 159 9.82 4.39 -9.96
C GLU A 159 9.52 4.80 -11.40
N ARG A 160 10.45 5.52 -12.06
CA ARG A 160 10.33 5.85 -13.50
C ARG A 160 10.18 4.61 -14.36
N GLU A 161 11.01 3.61 -14.12
CA GLU A 161 10.95 2.35 -14.85
C GLU A 161 9.60 1.64 -14.65
N GLU A 162 9.10 1.59 -13.41
CA GLU A 162 7.83 0.94 -13.11
C GLU A 162 6.63 1.71 -13.68
N VAL A 163 6.62 3.04 -13.58
CA VAL A 163 5.60 3.88 -14.21
C VAL A 163 5.57 3.63 -15.72
N ILE A 164 6.73 3.66 -16.40
CA ILE A 164 6.81 3.40 -17.85
C ILE A 164 6.25 2.01 -18.21
N LYS A 165 6.56 0.97 -17.43
CA LYS A 165 6.01 -0.38 -17.62
C LYS A 165 4.49 -0.42 -17.42
N SER A 166 3.97 0.37 -16.50
CA SER A 166 2.55 0.41 -16.14
C SER A 166 1.67 1.16 -17.16
N LEU A 167 2.22 2.15 -17.87
CA LEU A 167 1.46 3.04 -18.77
C LEU A 167 0.65 2.29 -19.84
N PRO A 168 1.22 1.36 -20.64
CA PRO A 168 0.45 0.59 -21.63
C PRO A 168 -0.68 -0.23 -20.99
N LEU A 169 -0.47 -0.70 -19.75
CA LEU A 169 -1.45 -1.50 -19.03
C LEU A 169 -2.64 -0.67 -18.57
N PHE A 170 -2.42 0.61 -18.24
CA PHE A 170 -3.50 1.56 -17.95
C PHE A 170 -4.32 1.92 -19.18
N LEU A 171 -3.69 2.09 -20.35
CA LEU A 171 -4.41 2.31 -21.62
C LEU A 171 -5.37 1.16 -21.94
N GLY A 172 -4.95 -0.09 -21.66
CA GLY A 172 -5.83 -1.26 -21.78
C GLY A 172 -6.96 -1.30 -20.75
N ILE A 173 -6.83 -0.62 -19.60
CA ILE A 173 -7.89 -0.53 -18.58
C ILE A 173 -8.96 0.50 -18.98
N ILE A 174 -8.55 1.64 -19.54
CA ILE A 174 -9.46 2.70 -20.00
C ILE A 174 -10.10 2.39 -21.37
N GLY A 175 -9.76 1.26 -21.98
CA GLY A 175 -10.40 0.76 -23.20
C GLY A 175 -9.94 1.43 -24.50
N ILE A 176 -8.77 2.06 -24.52
CA ILE A 176 -8.24 2.70 -25.75
C ILE A 176 -7.75 1.65 -26.78
N GLU A 177 -7.49 0.39 -26.37
CA GLU A 177 -6.91 -0.66 -27.23
C GLU A 177 -7.93 -1.54 -27.99
N SER A 178 -9.10 -1.03 -28.37
CA SER A 178 -9.94 -1.73 -29.37
C SER A 178 -10.89 -0.81 -30.15
N ARG A 179 -10.33 0.11 -30.94
CA ARG A 179 -10.92 0.40 -32.26
C ARG A 179 -9.99 -0.19 -33.31
N SER A 180 -10.12 -1.49 -33.56
CA SER A 180 -9.66 -2.04 -34.84
C SER A 180 -10.35 -1.20 -35.93
N PRO A 181 -9.63 -0.61 -36.89
CA PRO A 181 -10.29 -0.07 -38.07
C PRO A 181 -10.95 -1.25 -38.76
N GLY A 182 -12.28 -1.32 -38.66
CA GLY A 182 -13.08 -2.23 -39.45
C GLY A 182 -12.76 -1.94 -40.91
N ILE A 183 -12.05 -2.87 -41.54
CA ILE A 183 -11.93 -2.95 -42.98
C ILE A 183 -13.35 -3.27 -43.46
N CYS A 184 -14.04 -2.27 -44.00
CA CYS A 184 -15.21 -2.40 -44.86
C CYS A 184 -14.88 -1.72 -46.18
#